data_AF-A0A945SLX2-F1
#
_entry.id   AF-A0A945SLX2-F1
#
_cell.length_a   1.000
_cell.length_b   1.000
_cell.length_c   1.000
_cell.angle_alpha   90.00
_cell.angle_beta   90.00
_cell.angle_gamma   90.00
#
_symmetry.space_group_name_H-M   'P 1'
#
loop_
_entity.id
_entity.type
_entity.pdbx_description
1 polymer ?
#
loop_
_entity_poly.entity_id
_entity_poly.type
_entity_poly.pdbx_seq_one_letter_code
_entity_poly.pdbx_strand_id
1 'polypeptide(L)'
;MEQQLNALKSNKEVEVLQQRTDDDPFISGLRDLQEGLARLQSVKIDESGLHAVTFDRKAYPPEHRIKPKRKLIVVLGLVLGLMLGVFLAFFRNFLENQRRESGEGVKE
;
A
#
# COMPACT_ATOMS: atom_id res chain seq x y z
N MET A 1 -32.87 82.59 10.54
CA MET A 1 -31.78 81.59 10.34
C MET A 1 -32.11 80.24 10.98
N GLU A 2 -32.76 80.19 12.15
CA GLU A 2 -33.06 78.92 12.84
C GLU A 2 -34.02 77.96 12.10
N GLN A 3 -34.99 78.49 11.35
CA GLN A 3 -35.93 77.65 10.59
C GLN A 3 -35.27 76.87 9.45
N GLN A 4 -34.23 77.43 8.82
CA GLN A 4 -33.47 76.76 7.77
C GLN A 4 -32.57 75.66 8.36
N LEU A 5 -32.02 75.88 9.56
CA LEU A 5 -31.18 74.91 10.27
C LEU A 5 -31.95 73.64 10.69
N ASN A 6 -33.21 73.80 11.10
CA ASN A 6 -34.07 72.67 11.46
C ASN A 6 -34.57 71.89 10.24
N ALA A 7 -34.79 72.55 9.10
CA ALA A 7 -35.20 71.90 7.85
C ALA A 7 -34.10 71.01 7.26
N LEU A 8 -32.81 71.32 7.49
CA LEU A 8 -31.70 70.47 7.06
C LEU A 8 -31.41 69.28 7.99
N LYS A 9 -31.83 69.31 9.27
CA LYS A 9 -31.66 68.19 10.21
C LYS A 9 -32.52 66.98 9.86
N SER A 10 -33.71 67.21 9.29
CA SER A 10 -34.60 66.16 8.77
C SER A 10 -34.34 65.98 7.27
N ASN A 11 -33.07 65.74 6.94
CA ASN A 11 -32.67 65.41 5.58
C ASN A 11 -33.14 63.97 5.30
N LYS A 12 -33.78 63.74 4.16
CA LYS A 12 -34.32 62.43 3.72
C LYS A 12 -33.35 61.26 3.90
N GLU A 13 -32.05 61.54 3.90
CA GLU A 13 -30.99 60.59 4.19
C GLU A 13 -31.11 59.93 5.57
N VAL A 14 -31.46 60.67 6.63
CA VAL A 14 -31.62 60.11 7.99
C VAL A 14 -32.85 59.21 8.08
N GLU A 15 -33.93 59.56 7.39
CA GLU A 15 -35.14 58.74 7.32
C GLU A 15 -34.87 57.43 6.53
N VAL A 16 -34.12 57.52 5.44
CA VAL A 16 -33.64 56.34 4.70
C VAL A 16 -32.73 55.47 5.56
N LEU A 17 -31.87 56.06 6.39
CA LEU A 17 -31.01 55.30 7.32
C LEU A 17 -31.82 54.60 8.43
N GLN A 18 -32.85 55.25 8.97
CA GLN A 18 -33.70 54.66 10.03
C GLN A 18 -34.68 53.60 9.50
N GLN A 19 -35.12 53.71 8.24
CA GLN A 19 -36.00 52.74 7.60
C GLN A 19 -35.25 51.51 7.05
N ARG A 20 -33.91 51.50 7.07
CA ARG A 20 -33.14 50.32 6.66
C ARG A 20 -33.44 49.16 7.60
N THR A 21 -33.92 48.09 7.00
CA THR A 21 -34.16 46.81 7.67
C THR A 21 -32.93 45.90 7.58
N ASP A 22 -31.97 46.24 6.71
CA ASP A 22 -30.79 45.44 6.41
C ASP A 22 -29.55 46.33 6.24
N ASP A 23 -28.53 46.05 7.05
CA ASP A 23 -27.24 46.76 7.08
C ASP A 23 -26.15 46.03 6.27
N ASP A 24 -26.43 44.81 5.77
CA ASP A 24 -25.49 43.97 5.03
C ASP A 24 -24.77 44.69 3.88
N PRO A 25 -25.42 45.58 3.09
CA PRO A 25 -24.75 46.31 2.01
C PRO A 25 -23.65 47.28 2.48
N PHE A 26 -23.63 47.64 3.78
CA PHE A 26 -22.71 48.61 4.37
C PHE A 26 -21.61 47.95 5.20
N ILE A 27 -21.68 46.64 5.42
CA ILE A 27 -20.65 45.87 6.09
C ILE A 27 -19.49 45.64 5.12
N SER A 28 -18.35 46.27 5.39
CA SER A 28 -17.16 46.14 4.57
C SER A 28 -16.66 44.68 4.53
N GLY A 29 -16.32 44.20 3.33
CA GLY A 29 -15.80 42.83 3.12
C GLY A 29 -16.83 41.70 3.24
N LEU A 30 -18.10 41.99 3.58
CA LEU A 30 -19.13 40.95 3.68
C LEU A 30 -19.40 40.28 2.34
N ARG A 31 -19.42 41.06 1.25
CA ARG A 31 -19.58 40.55 -0.12
C ARG A 31 -18.48 39.55 -0.50
N ASP A 32 -17.23 39.89 -0.17
CA ASP A 32 -16.07 39.05 -0.51
C ASP A 32 -16.12 37.72 0.25
N LEU A 33 -16.55 37.74 1.52
CA LEU A 33 -16.72 36.54 2.33
C LEU A 33 -17.86 35.65 1.82
N GLN A 34 -18.99 36.26 1.45
CA GLN A 34 -20.12 35.55 0.84
C GLN A 34 -19.73 34.89 -0.48
N GLU A 35 -18.94 35.58 -1.31
CA GLU A 35 -18.42 35.03 -2.56
C GLU A 35 -17.48 33.84 -2.29
N GLY A 36 -16.58 33.96 -1.31
CA GLY A 36 -15.72 32.86 -0.87
C GLY A 36 -16.51 31.64 -0.41
N LEU A 37 -17.54 31.85 0.41
CA LEU A 37 -18.43 30.78 0.87
C LEU A 37 -19.20 30.14 -0.28
N ALA A 38 -19.79 30.93 -1.18
CA ALA A 38 -20.50 30.42 -2.34
C ALA A 38 -19.58 29.58 -3.24
N ARG A 39 -18.34 30.02 -3.44
CA ARG A 39 -17.32 29.27 -4.18
C ARG A 39 -17.01 27.95 -3.50
N LEU A 40 -16.75 27.94 -2.20
CA LEU A 40 -16.46 26.74 -1.41
C LEU A 40 -17.64 25.75 -1.42
N GLN A 41 -18.87 26.24 -1.23
CA GLN A 41 -20.08 25.41 -1.26
C GLN A 41 -20.37 24.82 -2.65
N SER A 42 -19.93 25.47 -3.72
CA SER A 42 -20.08 24.96 -5.08
C SER A 42 -19.12 23.80 -5.40
N VAL A 43 -18.04 23.63 -4.62
CA VAL A 43 -17.08 22.55 -4.80
C VAL A 43 -17.70 21.25 -4.28
N LYS A 44 -18.21 20.43 -5.20
CA LYS A 44 -18.58 19.05 -4.93
C LYS A 44 -17.33 18.18 -5.04
N ILE A 45 -16.86 17.66 -3.91
CA ILE A 45 -15.76 16.71 -3.88
C ILE A 45 -16.34 15.33 -4.21
N ASP A 46 -16.02 14.83 -5.40
CA ASP A 46 -16.36 13.47 -5.80
C ASP A 46 -15.24 12.52 -5.35
N GLU A 47 -15.49 11.85 -4.22
CA GLU A 47 -14.55 10.90 -3.62
C GLU A 47 -14.34 9.64 -4.47
N SER A 48 -15.21 9.40 -5.47
CA SER A 48 -15.14 8.20 -6.32
C SER A 48 -13.97 8.22 -7.31
N GLY A 49 -13.42 9.41 -7.60
CA GLY A 49 -12.24 9.59 -8.46
C GLY A 49 -10.93 9.88 -7.71
N LEU A 50 -10.98 10.00 -6.38
CA LEU A 50 -9.84 10.40 -5.56
C LEU A 50 -8.93 9.20 -5.25
N HIS A 51 -8.28 8.65 -6.28
CA HIS A 51 -7.23 7.66 -6.10
C HIS A 51 -5.95 8.34 -5.61
N ALA A 52 -5.71 8.33 -4.30
CA ALA A 52 -4.48 8.81 -3.65
C ALA A 52 -3.21 8.06 -4.09
N VAL A 53 -3.38 6.93 -4.79
CA VAL A 53 -2.31 6.06 -5.28
C VAL A 53 -2.67 5.60 -6.68
N THR A 54 -1.84 5.94 -7.65
CA THR A 54 -1.90 5.37 -9.00
C THR A 54 -1.34 3.94 -8.94
N PHE A 55 -2.19 2.94 -9.14
CA PHE A 55 -1.75 1.56 -9.27
C PHE A 55 -1.08 1.37 -10.64
N ASP A 56 0.23 1.65 -10.72
CA ASP A 56 1.02 1.66 -11.97
C ASP A 56 1.14 0.26 -12.62
N ARG A 57 0.88 -0.83 -11.88
CA ARG A 57 0.86 -2.17 -12.48
C ARG A 57 0.06 -3.19 -11.66
N LYS A 58 -0.73 -4.00 -12.37
CA LYS A 58 -1.33 -5.22 -11.82
C LYS A 58 -0.21 -6.16 -11.34
N ALA A 59 -0.42 -6.79 -10.19
CA ALA A 59 0.54 -7.75 -9.63
C ALA A 59 0.72 -8.95 -10.58
N TYR A 60 1.91 -9.10 -11.17
CA TYR A 60 2.22 -10.27 -11.99
C TYR A 60 2.57 -11.45 -11.09
N PRO A 61 1.90 -12.61 -11.26
CA PRO A 61 2.30 -13.82 -10.55
C PRO A 61 3.71 -14.23 -11.00
N PRO A 62 4.55 -14.74 -10.09
CA PRO A 62 5.90 -15.17 -10.46
C PRO A 62 5.82 -16.36 -11.43
N GLU A 63 6.26 -16.14 -12.68
CA GLU A 63 6.31 -17.12 -13.79
C GLU A 63 7.08 -18.40 -13.45
N HIS A 64 7.98 -18.33 -12.47
CA HIS A 64 8.83 -19.44 -12.08
C HIS A 64 8.70 -19.75 -10.60
N ARG A 65 8.57 -21.05 -10.31
CA ARG A 65 8.52 -21.59 -8.95
C ARG A 65 9.77 -21.16 -8.18
N ILE A 66 9.59 -20.24 -7.23
CA ILE A 66 10.69 -19.64 -6.46
C ILE A 66 11.36 -20.70 -5.55
N LYS A 67 10.66 -21.75 -5.10
CA LYS A 67 11.18 -22.87 -4.25
C LYS A 67 10.35 -24.17 -4.42
N PRO A 68 10.89 -25.40 -4.21
CA PRO A 68 12.30 -25.80 -4.01
C PRO A 68 12.95 -26.39 -5.29
N LYS A 69 14.30 -26.44 -5.31
CA LYS A 69 15.12 -26.94 -6.44
C LYS A 69 15.04 -28.48 -6.55
N ARG A 70 13.96 -29.00 -7.15
CA ARG A 70 13.68 -30.46 -7.26
C ARG A 70 14.85 -31.30 -7.81
N LYS A 71 15.61 -30.76 -8.77
CA LYS A 71 16.79 -31.44 -9.34
C LYS A 71 17.87 -31.73 -8.29
N LEU A 72 18.09 -30.80 -7.34
CA LEU A 72 19.12 -30.94 -6.31
C LEU A 72 18.81 -32.11 -5.36
N ILE A 73 17.54 -32.27 -4.99
CA ILE A 73 17.09 -33.34 -4.08
C ILE A 73 17.30 -34.71 -4.74
N VAL A 74 16.96 -34.86 -6.03
CA VAL A 74 17.10 -36.12 -6.76
C VAL A 74 18.57 -36.51 -6.93
N VAL A 75 19.43 -35.56 -7.28
CA VAL A 75 20.88 -35.83 -7.42
C VAL A 75 21.48 -36.26 -6.08
N LEU A 76 21.11 -35.60 -4.98
CA LEU A 76 21.61 -35.94 -3.64
C LEU A 76 21.21 -37.36 -3.22
N GLY A 77 19.94 -37.73 -3.45
CA GLY A 77 19.46 -39.08 -3.14
C GLY A 77 20.14 -40.17 -3.98
N LEU A 78 20.39 -39.90 -5.26
CA LEU A 78 21.10 -40.83 -6.15
C LEU A 78 22.54 -41.08 -5.70
N VAL A 79 23.27 -40.02 -5.34
CA VAL A 79 24.66 -40.14 -4.87
C VAL A 79 24.73 -40.92 -3.56
N LEU A 80 23.86 -40.60 -2.59
CA LEU A 80 23.83 -41.30 -1.30
C LEU A 80 23.43 -42.77 -1.45
N GLY A 81 22.45 -43.08 -2.30
CA GLY A 81 22.03 -44.44 -2.59
C GLY A 81 23.13 -45.27 -3.26
N LEU A 82 23.84 -44.71 -4.22
CA LEU A 82 24.97 -45.36 -4.88
C LEU A 82 26.10 -45.62 -3.88
N MET A 83 26.48 -44.62 -3.07
CA MET A 83 27.52 -44.79 -2.05
C MET A 83 27.18 -45.93 -1.08
N LEU A 84 25.95 -46.00 -0.58
CA LEU A 84 25.52 -47.09 0.31
C LEU A 84 25.47 -48.44 -0.40
N GLY A 85 25.03 -48.49 -1.65
CA GLY A 85 24.97 -49.73 -2.44
C GLY A 85 26.36 -50.33 -2.68
N VAL A 86 27.33 -49.50 -3.06
CA VAL A 86 28.72 -49.92 -3.26
C VAL A 86 29.36 -50.34 -1.92
N PHE A 87 29.10 -49.59 -0.85
CA PHE A 87 29.56 -49.95 0.49
C PHE A 87 29.05 -51.33 0.93
N LEU A 88 27.77 -51.64 0.73
CA LEU A 88 27.19 -52.94 1.04
C LEU A 88 27.78 -54.09 0.20
N ALA A 89 28.07 -53.85 -1.09
CA ALA A 89 28.71 -54.85 -1.95
C ALA A 89 30.12 -55.20 -1.44
N PHE A 90 30.92 -54.19 -1.11
CA PHE A 90 32.24 -54.40 -0.51
C PHE A 90 32.17 -55.05 0.87
N PHE A 91 31.21 -54.64 1.71
CA PHE A 91 31.04 -55.20 3.05
C PHE A 91 30.68 -56.68 3.00
N ARG A 92 29.82 -57.10 2.07
CA ARG A 92 29.54 -58.53 1.84
C ARG A 92 30.78 -59.28 1.37
N ASN A 93 31.53 -58.72 0.44
CA ASN A 93 32.78 -59.33 -0.04
C ASN A 93 33.82 -59.48 1.09
N PHE A 94 33.96 -58.47 1.94
CA PHE A 94 34.85 -58.51 3.11
C PHE A 94 34.45 -59.58 4.12
N LEU A 95 33.14 -59.72 4.39
CA LEU A 95 32.62 -60.72 5.32
C LEU A 95 32.77 -62.15 4.79
N GLU A 96 32.66 -62.34 3.48
CA GLU A 96 32.94 -63.62 2.83
C GLU A 96 34.44 -63.95 2.85
N ASN A 97 35.30 -62.97 2.62
CA ASN A 97 36.75 -63.14 2.63
C ASN A 97 37.28 -63.61 3.99
N GLN A 98 36.81 -63.05 5.10
CA GLN A 98 37.22 -63.49 6.45
C GLN A 98 36.83 -64.95 6.77
N ARG A 99 35.72 -65.44 6.21
CA ARG A 99 35.29 -66.83 6.39
C ARG A 99 36.18 -67.81 5.64
N ARG A 100 36.77 -67.39 4.52
CA ARG A 100 37.71 -68.20 3.73
C ARG A 100 39.07 -68.27 4.41
N GLU A 101 39.56 -67.15 4.95
CA GLU A 101 40.84 -67.09 5.68
C GLU A 101 40.82 -67.95 6.98
N SER A 102 39.66 -68.13 7.61
CA SER A 102 39.53 -69.02 8.78
C SER A 102 39.43 -70.52 8.43
N GLY A 103 39.20 -70.87 7.17
CA GLY A 103 39.04 -72.25 6.69
C GLY A 103 40.29 -72.85 6.02
N GLU A 104 41.27 -72.01 5.64
CA GLU A 104 42.49 -72.46 4.93
C GLU A 104 43.73 -72.58 5.84
N GLY A 105 43.63 -72.22 7.13
CA GLY A 105 44.73 -72.37 8.10
C GLY A 105 44.96 -73.77 8.69
N VAL A 106 44.36 -74.83 8.15
CA VAL A 106 44.49 -76.23 8.69
C VAL A 106 45.00 -77.21 7.62
N LYS A 107 45.68 -76.73 6.58
CA LYS A 107 46.36 -77.60 5.60
C LYS A 107 47.71 -77.04 5.16
N GLU A 108 48.66 -76.98 6.09
CA GLU A 108 50.06 -77.40 5.87
C GLU A 108 50.61 -77.97 7.19
#